data_AF-A0A562Q1W9-F1
#
_entry.id   AF-A0A562Q1W9-F1
#
_cell.length_a   1.000
_cell.length_b   1.000
_cell.length_c   1.000
_cell.angle_alpha   90.00
_cell.angle_beta   90.00
_cell.angle_gamma   90.00
#
_symmetry.space_group_name_H-M   'P 1'
#
loop_
_entity.id
_entity.type
_entity.pdbx_description
1 polymer ?
#
loop_
_entity_poly.entity_id
_entity_poly.type
_entity_poly.pdbx_seq_one_letter_code
_entity_poly.pdbx_strand_id
1 'polypeptide(L)'
;MRNYIFILSVFTFLSCQQDSGALSTVYSLPKKLKEVSGITYLSDSNLVWSLEDSGNPSEIYGLNFVSGSVEKTITIENTENIDWEDITKDKEGNLYIGDFGNNDNERRDLSIYKIDKNSLTSESATPAYKISFAYPEQKDFLPKKSEMFYDVEGFFEFKNNFYLFTKNRSKGFDGTAFLYKIPNTAGFHQAVLLGEFKTCDNYNHCAVTAAAISPDESKVVVLTHDKIFYSKISKVTIS
;
A
#
# COMPACT_ATOMS: atom_id res chain seq x y z
N MET A 1 -28.46 -22.46 19.48
CA MET A 1 -28.04 -21.33 18.63
C MET A 1 -26.88 -20.65 19.33
N ARG A 2 -25.67 -20.74 18.74
CA ARG A 2 -24.44 -20.25 19.37
C ARG A 2 -24.29 -18.78 19.00
N ASN A 3 -24.59 -17.88 19.93
CA ASN A 3 -24.41 -16.45 19.72
C ASN A 3 -22.92 -16.13 19.65
N TYR A 4 -22.45 -15.69 18.49
CA TYR A 4 -21.13 -15.10 18.34
C TYR A 4 -21.27 -13.60 18.64
N ILE A 5 -20.66 -13.16 19.74
CA ILE A 5 -20.51 -11.74 20.07
C ILE A 5 -19.31 -11.24 19.26
N PHE A 6 -19.57 -10.46 18.22
CA PHE A 6 -18.54 -9.70 17.52
C PHE A 6 -18.19 -8.49 18.39
N ILE A 7 -17.01 -8.50 18.99
CA ILE A 7 -16.46 -7.32 19.68
C ILE A 7 -15.72 -6.51 18.62
N LEU A 8 -16.32 -5.39 18.19
CA LEU A 8 -15.68 -4.43 17.30
C LEU A 8 -14.65 -3.63 18.11
N SER A 9 -13.38 -4.05 18.08
CA SER A 9 -12.28 -3.32 18.71
C SER A 9 -11.99 -2.04 17.93
N VAL A 10 -12.30 -0.89 18.54
CA VAL A 10 -11.97 0.43 17.99
C VAL A 10 -10.48 0.71 18.20
N PHE A 11 -9.70 0.73 17.11
CA PHE A 11 -8.27 1.02 17.16
C PHE A 11 -8.03 2.54 17.25
N THR A 12 -7.56 3.01 18.42
CA THR A 12 -7.19 4.42 18.59
C THR A 12 -5.78 4.68 18.05
N PHE A 13 -5.66 5.30 16.88
CA PHE A 13 -4.42 5.88 16.39
C PHE A 13 -4.22 7.26 17.01
N LEU A 14 -3.10 7.46 17.70
CA LEU A 14 -2.74 8.78 18.21
C LEU A 14 -2.14 9.59 17.06
N SER A 15 -2.91 10.54 16.54
CA SER A 15 -2.37 11.55 15.61
C SER A 15 -1.55 12.54 16.44
N CYS A 16 -0.24 12.59 16.19
CA CYS A 16 0.62 13.61 16.76
C CYS A 16 1.10 14.50 15.60
N GLN A 17 0.45 15.66 15.41
CA GLN A 17 1.06 16.75 14.66
C GLN A 17 2.04 17.46 15.60
N GLN A 18 3.27 16.95 15.66
CA GLN A 18 4.40 17.79 16.06
C GLN A 18 4.96 18.42 14.79
N ASP A 19 5.25 19.72 14.85
CA ASP A 19 6.01 20.45 13.84
C ASP A 19 7.18 19.56 13.38
N SER A 20 7.16 19.15 12.12
CA SER A 20 8.15 18.28 11.51
C SER A 20 9.45 19.02 11.21
N GLY A 21 9.98 19.77 12.17
CA GLY A 21 11.34 20.33 12.11
C GLY A 21 12.45 19.25 12.03
N ALA A 22 12.07 17.98 11.95
CA ALA A 22 12.94 16.81 11.87
C ALA A 22 12.97 16.13 10.49
N LEU A 23 12.20 16.60 9.49
CA LEU A 23 12.26 16.05 8.13
C LEU A 23 13.10 16.96 7.23
N SER A 24 14.19 16.41 6.70
CA SER A 24 15.00 17.07 5.68
C SER A 24 14.62 16.55 4.30
N THR A 25 14.22 17.45 3.39
CA THR A 25 14.11 17.10 1.98
C THR A 25 15.48 16.71 1.45
N VAL A 26 15.60 15.50 0.90
CA VAL A 26 16.84 15.00 0.28
C VAL A 26 16.95 15.52 -1.16
N TYR A 27 15.89 15.33 -1.96
CA TYR A 27 15.78 15.84 -3.32
C TYR A 27 14.30 15.92 -3.75
N SER A 28 14.04 16.64 -4.85
CA SER A 28 12.77 16.53 -5.58
C SER A 28 12.84 15.36 -6.57
N LEU A 29 11.74 14.62 -6.71
CA LEU A 29 11.69 13.50 -7.65
C LEU A 29 12.03 13.94 -9.10
N PRO A 30 12.69 13.08 -9.89
CA PRO A 30 13.00 13.40 -11.28
C PRO A 30 11.75 13.71 -12.09
N LYS A 31 11.77 14.80 -12.87
CA LYS A 31 10.63 15.23 -13.71
C LYS A 31 10.10 14.19 -14.70
N LYS A 32 10.88 13.15 -14.99
CA LYS A 32 10.45 12.05 -15.86
C LYS A 32 9.45 11.11 -15.18
N LEU A 33 9.45 11.06 -13.85
CA LEU A 33 8.45 10.38 -13.04
C LEU A 33 7.36 11.41 -12.71
N LYS A 34 6.23 11.32 -13.39
CA LYS A 34 5.13 12.28 -13.33
C LYS A 34 4.12 11.90 -12.25
N GLU A 35 3.89 10.61 -12.03
CA GLU A 35 2.77 10.09 -11.23
C GLU A 35 3.23 8.99 -10.27
N VAL A 36 4.23 9.29 -9.44
CA VAL A 36 4.69 8.34 -8.42
C VAL A 36 3.58 8.10 -7.40
N SER A 37 3.09 6.86 -7.33
CA SER A 37 2.12 6.38 -6.35
C SER A 37 2.79 5.58 -5.22
N GLY A 38 3.82 4.80 -5.52
CA GLY A 38 4.53 3.96 -4.54
C GLY A 38 6.03 4.24 -4.41
N ILE A 39 6.57 4.12 -3.19
CA ILE A 39 8.01 4.23 -2.92
C ILE A 39 8.48 3.34 -1.76
N THR A 40 9.61 2.65 -1.92
CA THR A 40 10.24 1.85 -0.85
C THR A 40 11.76 1.90 -0.88
N TYR A 41 12.41 1.86 0.28
CA TYR A 41 13.86 1.94 0.38
C TYR A 41 14.49 0.56 0.63
N LEU A 42 15.47 0.18 -0.20
CA LEU A 42 16.32 -0.98 0.01
C LEU A 42 17.72 -0.54 0.48
N SER A 43 18.00 -0.75 1.77
CA SER A 43 19.25 -0.34 2.41
C SER A 43 20.49 -0.95 1.77
N ASP A 44 20.42 -2.23 1.39
CA ASP A 44 21.58 -2.99 0.94
C ASP A 44 22.11 -2.52 -0.43
N SER A 45 21.24 -1.92 -1.25
CA SER A 45 21.59 -1.36 -2.55
C SER A 45 21.72 0.18 -2.54
N ASN A 46 21.39 0.84 -1.43
CA ASN A 46 21.25 2.30 -1.36
C ASN A 46 20.31 2.88 -2.44
N LEU A 47 19.30 2.10 -2.82
CA LEU A 47 18.31 2.50 -3.83
C LEU A 47 16.94 2.68 -3.19
N VAL A 48 16.24 3.68 -3.68
CA VAL A 48 14.82 3.89 -3.45
C VAL A 48 14.08 3.39 -4.68
N TRP A 49 13.27 2.35 -4.52
CA TRP A 49 12.44 1.82 -5.58
C TRP A 49 11.11 2.55 -5.62
N SER A 50 10.70 2.94 -6.81
CA SER A 50 9.48 3.69 -7.06
C SER A 50 8.73 3.05 -8.23
N LEU A 51 7.42 3.26 -8.28
CA LEU A 51 6.60 2.98 -9.45
C LEU A 51 5.70 4.19 -9.75
N GLU A 52 5.05 4.17 -10.90
CA GLU A 52 4.05 5.18 -11.28
C GLU A 52 2.66 4.55 -11.40
N ASP A 53 1.64 5.39 -11.23
CA ASP A 53 0.22 5.05 -11.30
C ASP A 53 -0.22 4.63 -12.72
N SER A 54 -1.47 4.21 -12.86
CA SER A 54 -2.12 3.79 -14.09
C SER A 54 -1.92 4.75 -15.27
N GLY A 55 -1.89 4.20 -16.48
CA GLY A 55 -1.59 4.95 -17.70
C GLY A 55 -0.09 5.12 -18.00
N ASN A 56 0.78 4.71 -17.07
CA ASN A 56 2.23 4.62 -17.26
C ASN A 56 2.67 3.17 -17.56
N PRO A 57 3.88 2.94 -18.10
CA PRO A 57 4.40 1.60 -18.34
C PRO A 57 4.46 0.74 -17.07
N SER A 58 4.41 -0.58 -17.23
CA SER A 58 4.65 -1.55 -16.15
C SER A 58 6.14 -1.60 -15.81
N GLU A 59 6.64 -0.55 -15.17
CA GLU A 59 8.05 -0.37 -14.84
C GLU A 59 8.22 0.00 -13.36
N ILE A 60 9.34 -0.43 -12.78
CA ILE A 60 9.84 0.09 -11.51
C ILE A 60 11.17 0.79 -11.70
N TYR A 61 11.40 1.83 -10.91
CA TYR A 61 12.55 2.73 -11.02
C TYR A 61 13.39 2.68 -9.75
N GLY A 62 14.68 2.35 -9.89
CA GLY A 62 15.65 2.44 -8.81
C GLY A 62 16.32 3.81 -8.81
N LEU A 63 16.04 4.60 -7.79
CA LEU A 63 16.59 5.94 -7.57
C LEU A 63 17.78 5.88 -6.62
N ASN A 64 18.86 6.57 -6.94
CA ASN A 64 19.94 6.80 -5.99
C ASN A 64 19.41 7.54 -4.75
N PHE A 65 19.64 7.00 -3.56
CA PHE A 65 19.11 7.59 -2.32
C PHE A 65 19.61 9.01 -2.02
N VAL A 66 20.76 9.43 -2.54
CA VAL A 66 21.34 10.75 -2.25
C VAL A 66 21.01 11.76 -3.34
N SER A 67 21.21 11.39 -4.62
CA SER A 67 21.02 12.32 -5.74
C SER A 67 19.61 12.32 -6.31
N GLY A 68 18.83 11.25 -6.08
CA GLY A 68 17.54 11.03 -6.71
C GLY A 68 17.61 10.67 -8.19
N SER A 69 18.81 10.51 -8.76
CA SER A 69 18.97 10.10 -10.15
C SER A 69 18.46 8.68 -10.36
N VAL A 70 17.77 8.45 -11.47
CA VAL A 70 17.32 7.10 -11.83
C VAL A 70 18.49 6.28 -12.34
N GLU A 71 18.89 5.29 -11.55
CA GLU A 71 19.99 4.37 -11.87
C GLU A 71 19.49 3.08 -12.52
N LYS A 72 18.24 2.71 -12.26
CA LYS A 72 17.60 1.51 -12.81
C LYS A 72 16.20 1.80 -13.31
N THR A 73 15.85 1.17 -14.41
CA THR A 73 14.48 1.03 -14.91
C THR A 73 14.32 -0.46 -15.21
N ILE A 74 13.29 -1.09 -14.65
CA ILE A 74 13.01 -2.51 -14.84
C ILE A 74 11.59 -2.67 -15.34
N THR A 75 11.43 -3.27 -16.52
CA THR A 75 10.13 -3.64 -17.06
C THR A 75 9.61 -4.91 -16.37
N ILE A 76 8.37 -4.89 -15.89
CA ILE A 76 7.71 -6.04 -15.27
C ILE A 76 6.90 -6.77 -16.33
N GLU A 77 7.48 -7.86 -16.83
CA GLU A 77 6.93 -8.64 -17.92
C GLU A 77 5.65 -9.38 -17.52
N ASN A 78 4.77 -9.61 -18.50
CA ASN A 78 3.50 -10.34 -18.32
C ASN A 78 2.58 -9.70 -17.25
N THR A 79 2.69 -8.39 -17.07
CA THR A 79 1.81 -7.60 -16.22
C THR A 79 1.35 -6.35 -16.98
N GLU A 80 0.24 -5.80 -16.54
CA GLU A 80 -0.27 -4.50 -16.99
C GLU A 80 -0.39 -3.61 -15.75
N ASN A 81 -0.04 -2.34 -15.90
CA ASN A 81 -0.29 -1.33 -14.88
C ASN A 81 -1.75 -0.87 -14.98
N ILE A 82 -2.65 -1.65 -14.37
CA ILE A 82 -4.08 -1.34 -14.37
C ILE A 82 -4.36 -0.23 -13.35
N ASP A 83 -3.91 -0.40 -12.10
CA ASP A 83 -3.98 0.62 -11.05
C ASP A 83 -2.92 0.33 -9.96
N TRP A 84 -1.64 0.60 -10.28
CA TRP A 84 -0.52 0.38 -9.37
C TRP A 84 -0.40 1.52 -8.36
N GLU A 85 -0.73 1.24 -7.11
CA GLU A 85 -0.89 2.26 -6.08
C GLU A 85 0.28 2.33 -5.10
N ASP A 86 0.96 1.21 -4.85
CA ASP A 86 2.06 1.20 -3.86
C ASP A 86 3.09 0.09 -4.14
N ILE A 87 4.29 0.23 -3.58
CA ILE A 87 5.36 -0.77 -3.61
C ILE A 87 5.96 -0.97 -2.23
N THR A 88 6.13 -2.22 -1.82
CA THR A 88 6.75 -2.57 -0.54
C THR A 88 7.81 -3.66 -0.70
N LYS A 89 8.41 -4.09 0.41
CA LYS A 89 9.47 -5.09 0.42
C LYS A 89 9.35 -6.03 1.62
N ASP A 90 9.91 -7.22 1.49
CA ASP A 90 10.17 -8.08 2.64
C ASP A 90 11.59 -7.87 3.21
N LYS A 91 11.92 -8.65 4.24
CA LYS A 91 13.26 -8.67 4.86
C LYS A 91 14.35 -9.25 3.96
N GLU A 92 13.98 -10.07 3.00
CA GLU A 92 14.95 -10.71 2.10
C GLU A 92 15.37 -9.76 0.97
N GLY A 93 14.59 -8.71 0.75
CA GLY A 93 14.80 -7.70 -0.29
C GLY A 93 13.96 -7.92 -1.54
N ASN A 94 12.99 -8.85 -1.51
CA ASN A 94 12.04 -8.98 -2.60
C ASN A 94 11.09 -7.78 -2.59
N LEU A 95 10.71 -7.31 -3.78
CA LEU A 95 9.74 -6.22 -3.92
C LEU A 95 8.35 -6.79 -4.17
N TYR A 96 7.34 -6.05 -3.75
CA TYR A 96 5.93 -6.36 -3.96
C TYR A 96 5.25 -5.13 -4.54
N ILE A 97 4.61 -5.31 -5.69
CA ILE A 97 3.88 -4.26 -6.41
C ILE A 97 2.39 -4.46 -6.18
N GLY A 98 1.71 -3.42 -5.69
CA GLY A 98 0.28 -3.42 -5.43
C GLY A 98 -0.52 -2.92 -6.63
N ASP A 99 -1.13 -3.84 -7.38
CA ASP A 99 -2.07 -3.54 -8.47
C ASP A 99 -3.49 -3.74 -7.94
N PHE A 100 -3.90 -2.82 -7.10
CA PHE A 100 -5.11 -2.93 -6.28
C PHE A 100 -5.87 -1.61 -6.11
N GLY A 101 -5.46 -0.55 -6.82
CA GLY A 101 -6.27 0.65 -6.94
C GLY A 101 -7.63 0.29 -7.52
N ASN A 102 -8.65 0.96 -7.01
CA ASN A 102 -10.04 0.67 -7.31
C ASN A 102 -10.91 1.91 -7.08
N ASN A 103 -10.51 3.01 -7.71
CA ASN A 103 -11.13 4.33 -7.58
C ASN A 103 -12.67 4.30 -7.66
N ASP A 104 -13.22 3.55 -8.62
CA ASP A 104 -14.67 3.41 -8.85
C ASP A 104 -15.31 2.19 -8.14
N ASN A 105 -14.51 1.44 -7.37
CA ASN A 105 -14.94 0.25 -6.63
C ASN A 105 -15.60 -0.79 -7.57
N GLU A 106 -15.08 -0.96 -8.77
CA GLU A 106 -15.59 -1.87 -9.80
C GLU A 106 -14.63 -3.00 -10.21
N ARG A 107 -13.36 -2.92 -9.80
CA ARG A 107 -12.34 -3.93 -10.14
C ARG A 107 -12.52 -5.23 -9.38
N ARG A 108 -12.31 -6.34 -10.10
CA ARG A 108 -12.47 -7.74 -9.63
C ARG A 108 -11.16 -8.55 -9.65
N ASP A 109 -10.09 -7.90 -10.05
CA ASP A 109 -8.81 -8.48 -10.45
C ASP A 109 -7.64 -7.90 -9.62
N LEU A 110 -7.96 -7.38 -8.44
CA LEU A 110 -7.00 -6.83 -7.47
C LEU A 110 -5.89 -7.84 -7.18
N SER A 111 -4.67 -7.36 -7.15
CA SER A 111 -3.52 -8.24 -7.04
C SER A 111 -2.26 -7.59 -6.48
N ILE A 112 -1.33 -8.45 -6.08
CA ILE A 112 0.02 -8.10 -5.67
C ILE A 112 1.00 -8.99 -6.44
N TYR A 113 2.00 -8.40 -7.06
CA TYR A 113 3.06 -9.11 -7.79
C TYR A 113 4.33 -9.18 -6.93
N LYS A 114 4.91 -10.37 -6.74
CA LYS A 114 6.23 -10.51 -6.13
C LYS A 114 7.32 -10.43 -7.19
N ILE A 115 8.28 -9.53 -7.01
CA ILE A 115 9.50 -9.45 -7.81
C ILE A 115 10.66 -9.99 -6.97
N ASP A 116 11.33 -11.04 -7.48
CA ASP A 116 12.49 -11.62 -6.81
C ASP A 116 13.64 -10.61 -6.80
N LYS A 117 14.33 -10.48 -5.66
CA LYS A 117 15.43 -9.54 -5.50
C LYS A 117 16.56 -9.74 -6.51
N ASN A 118 16.80 -10.99 -6.95
CA ASN A 118 17.86 -11.30 -7.90
C ASN A 118 17.49 -10.82 -9.31
N SER A 119 16.21 -10.59 -9.60
CA SER A 119 15.76 -10.00 -10.86
C SER A 119 15.99 -8.48 -10.91
N LEU A 120 16.26 -7.82 -9.78
CA LEU A 120 16.50 -6.37 -9.72
C LEU A 120 17.84 -5.92 -10.34
N THR A 121 18.68 -6.87 -10.74
CA THR A 121 19.92 -6.60 -11.48
C THR A 121 19.72 -6.54 -12.99
N SER A 122 18.57 -6.97 -13.50
CA SER A 122 18.25 -7.06 -14.93
C SER A 122 17.47 -5.83 -15.43
N GLU A 123 17.34 -5.71 -16.74
CA GLU A 123 16.49 -4.67 -17.40
C GLU A 123 15.00 -5.05 -17.39
N SER A 124 14.68 -6.32 -17.21
CA SER A 124 13.31 -6.80 -17.04
C SER A 124 13.21 -7.93 -16.02
N ALA A 125 12.02 -8.08 -15.45
CA ALA A 125 11.70 -9.09 -14.47
C ALA A 125 10.30 -9.67 -14.73
N THR A 126 10.16 -10.99 -14.68
CA THR A 126 8.84 -11.63 -14.59
C THR A 126 8.48 -11.80 -13.12
N PRO A 127 7.24 -11.50 -12.68
CA PRO A 127 6.84 -11.79 -11.32
C PRO A 127 7.09 -13.24 -10.93
N ALA A 128 7.71 -13.46 -9.78
CA ALA A 128 7.94 -14.80 -9.23
C ALA A 128 6.60 -15.49 -8.93
N TYR A 129 5.60 -14.71 -8.49
CA TYR A 129 4.20 -15.11 -8.44
C TYR A 129 3.27 -13.89 -8.32
N LYS A 130 1.98 -14.16 -8.54
CA LYS A 130 0.86 -13.24 -8.33
C LYS A 130 0.00 -13.72 -7.16
N ILE A 131 -0.36 -12.80 -6.27
CA ILE A 131 -1.45 -12.98 -5.30
C ILE A 131 -2.64 -12.21 -5.86
N SER A 132 -3.80 -12.85 -6.00
CA SER A 132 -5.07 -12.19 -6.31
C SER A 132 -5.97 -12.21 -5.11
N PHE A 133 -6.82 -11.20 -4.95
CA PHE A 133 -7.74 -11.17 -3.82
C PHE A 133 -9.04 -10.45 -4.12
N ALA A 134 -10.04 -10.69 -3.27
CA ALA A 134 -11.30 -9.96 -3.25
C ALA A 134 -11.74 -9.72 -1.81
N TYR A 135 -12.60 -8.72 -1.61
CA TYR A 135 -13.25 -8.46 -0.33
C TYR A 135 -14.53 -9.29 -0.22
N PRO A 136 -14.71 -10.10 0.83
CA PRO A 136 -15.97 -10.77 1.10
C PRO A 136 -17.17 -9.81 1.15
N GLU A 137 -16.96 -8.57 1.57
CA GLU A 137 -17.98 -7.55 1.81
C GLU A 137 -18.38 -6.77 0.54
N GLN A 138 -17.51 -6.72 -0.48
CA GLN A 138 -17.80 -6.04 -1.75
C GLN A 138 -18.74 -6.91 -2.61
N LYS A 139 -20.04 -6.68 -2.47
CA LYS A 139 -21.07 -7.38 -3.27
C LYS A 139 -21.40 -6.67 -4.57
N ASP A 140 -21.38 -5.35 -4.55
CA ASP A 140 -21.66 -4.49 -5.70
C ASP A 140 -20.35 -3.91 -6.27
N PHE A 141 -20.25 -3.90 -7.59
CA PHE A 141 -19.11 -3.36 -8.34
C PHE A 141 -19.68 -2.22 -9.17
N LEU A 142 -19.31 -0.98 -8.82
CA LEU A 142 -20.13 0.24 -8.95
C LEU A 142 -21.18 0.41 -7.82
N PRO A 143 -20.77 0.39 -6.54
CA PRO A 143 -21.68 0.61 -5.42
C PRO A 143 -22.22 2.05 -5.40
N LYS A 144 -23.14 2.34 -4.48
CA LYS A 144 -23.54 3.74 -4.25
C LYS A 144 -22.32 4.55 -3.87
N LYS A 145 -22.31 5.84 -4.23
CA LYS A 145 -21.20 6.73 -3.88
C LYS A 145 -20.90 6.77 -2.38
N SER A 146 -21.87 6.52 -1.51
CA SER A 146 -21.65 6.46 -0.05
C SER A 146 -21.00 5.16 0.46
N GLU A 147 -20.75 4.19 -0.42
CA GLU A 147 -20.31 2.82 -0.10
C GLU A 147 -18.99 2.45 -0.80
N MET A 148 -18.19 3.46 -1.17
CA MET A 148 -16.91 3.29 -1.89
C MET A 148 -15.72 3.20 -0.92
N PHE A 149 -15.41 1.98 -0.45
CA PHE A 149 -14.40 1.71 0.59
C PHE A 149 -13.33 0.66 0.21
N TYR A 150 -13.41 0.09 -1.00
CA TYR A 150 -12.64 -1.08 -1.44
C TYR A 150 -11.51 -0.70 -2.41
N ASP A 151 -10.84 0.41 -2.11
CA ASP A 151 -9.73 1.01 -2.85
C ASP A 151 -8.49 1.02 -1.95
N VAL A 152 -7.43 0.30 -2.29
CA VAL A 152 -6.23 0.20 -1.42
C VAL A 152 -5.16 1.15 -1.93
N GLU A 153 -4.57 1.91 -1.01
CA GLU A 153 -3.48 2.83 -1.34
C GLU A 153 -2.30 2.77 -0.39
N GLY A 154 -2.29 1.79 0.51
CA GLY A 154 -1.16 1.61 1.38
C GLY A 154 -1.06 0.17 1.83
N PHE A 155 0.13 -0.40 1.78
CA PHE A 155 0.35 -1.74 2.29
C PHE A 155 1.77 -2.03 2.73
N PHE A 156 1.91 -3.06 3.56
CA PHE A 156 3.21 -3.60 3.91
C PHE A 156 3.15 -5.12 4.10
N GLU A 157 4.31 -5.76 3.91
CA GLU A 157 4.52 -7.16 4.25
C GLU A 157 4.96 -7.28 5.72
N PHE A 158 4.36 -8.20 6.46
CA PHE A 158 4.82 -8.58 7.78
C PHE A 158 4.45 -10.04 8.11
N LYS A 159 5.46 -10.84 8.45
CA LYS A 159 5.32 -12.25 8.84
C LYS A 159 4.50 -13.06 7.83
N ASN A 160 4.89 -12.98 6.56
CA ASN A 160 4.30 -13.69 5.42
C ASN A 160 2.82 -13.33 5.17
N ASN A 161 2.44 -12.09 5.45
CA ASN A 161 1.11 -11.55 5.20
C ASN A 161 1.22 -10.10 4.73
N PHE A 162 0.28 -9.67 3.89
CA PHE A 162 0.10 -8.26 3.58
C PHE A 162 -1.00 -7.67 4.46
N TYR A 163 -0.77 -6.43 4.88
CA TYR A 163 -1.71 -5.59 5.60
C TYR A 163 -2.07 -4.43 4.68
N LEU A 164 -3.34 -4.36 4.27
CA LEU A 164 -3.83 -3.45 3.24
C LEU A 164 -4.69 -2.37 3.90
N PHE A 165 -4.43 -1.10 3.58
CA PHE A 165 -5.13 0.06 4.10
C PHE A 165 -5.93 0.70 2.97
N THR A 166 -7.25 0.81 3.16
CA THR A 166 -8.12 1.38 2.13
C THR A 166 -8.21 2.89 2.21
N LYS A 167 -8.30 3.54 1.04
CA LYS A 167 -8.73 4.92 0.91
C LYS A 167 -10.27 4.95 0.86
N ASN A 168 -10.84 5.86 1.64
CA ASN A 168 -12.27 6.12 1.64
C ASN A 168 -12.63 7.06 0.47
N ARG A 169 -13.28 6.51 -0.55
CA ARG A 169 -13.76 7.25 -1.72
C ARG A 169 -15.22 7.68 -1.58
N SER A 170 -15.83 7.46 -0.40
CA SER A 170 -17.26 7.64 -0.23
C SER A 170 -17.71 9.10 -0.28
N LYS A 171 -18.87 9.35 -0.89
CA LYS A 171 -19.62 10.59 -0.74
C LYS A 171 -20.08 10.70 0.71
N GLY A 172 -19.54 11.69 1.41
CA GLY A 172 -19.70 11.81 2.87
C GLY A 172 -18.47 11.33 3.63
N PHE A 173 -17.29 11.36 2.99
CA PHE A 173 -15.99 11.08 3.61
C PHE A 173 -15.92 11.55 5.06
N ASP A 174 -15.58 10.62 5.94
CA ASP A 174 -15.48 10.82 7.39
C ASP A 174 -14.15 10.31 7.96
N GLY A 175 -13.20 10.01 7.07
CA GLY A 175 -11.88 9.48 7.44
C GLY A 175 -11.85 7.99 7.78
N THR A 176 -12.95 7.25 7.64
CA THR A 176 -12.95 5.80 7.91
C THR A 176 -12.08 5.06 6.90
N ALA A 177 -11.05 4.35 7.36
CA ALA A 177 -10.21 3.49 6.53
C ALA A 177 -10.26 2.06 7.08
N PHE A 178 -10.31 1.07 6.19
CA PHE A 178 -10.30 -0.34 6.56
C PHE A 178 -8.90 -0.92 6.51
N LEU A 179 -8.65 -1.85 7.44
CA LEU A 179 -7.45 -2.65 7.49
C LEU A 179 -7.79 -4.10 7.16
N TYR A 180 -7.26 -4.58 6.04
CA TYR A 180 -7.40 -5.97 5.62
C TYR A 180 -6.09 -6.74 5.75
N LYS A 181 -6.21 -8.07 5.81
CA LYS A 181 -5.08 -9.00 5.79
C LYS A 181 -5.28 -10.07 4.73
N ILE A 182 -4.21 -10.37 4.00
CA ILE A 182 -4.11 -11.52 3.09
C ILE A 182 -2.75 -12.23 3.27
N PRO A 183 -2.66 -13.55 3.06
CA PRO A 183 -1.39 -14.25 3.12
C PRO A 183 -0.49 -13.88 1.93
N ASN A 184 0.82 -13.80 2.16
CA ASN A 184 1.81 -13.67 1.10
C ASN A 184 2.06 -15.07 0.50
N THR A 185 1.14 -15.52 -0.34
CA THR A 185 1.16 -16.83 -0.99
C THR A 185 0.47 -16.75 -2.33
N ALA A 186 1.06 -17.35 -3.36
CA ALA A 186 0.51 -17.36 -4.72
C ALA A 186 -0.95 -17.86 -4.76
N GLY A 187 -1.73 -17.30 -5.68
CA GLY A 187 -3.12 -17.70 -5.91
C GLY A 187 -4.14 -16.71 -5.34
N PHE A 188 -5.39 -17.15 -5.29
CA PHE A 188 -6.53 -16.33 -4.91
C PHE A 188 -6.85 -16.43 -3.41
N HIS A 189 -7.12 -15.27 -2.78
CA HIS A 189 -7.48 -15.18 -1.36
C HIS A 189 -8.69 -14.28 -1.13
N GLN A 190 -9.41 -14.57 -0.06
CA GLN A 190 -10.41 -13.64 0.49
C GLN A 190 -9.71 -12.76 1.52
N ALA A 191 -9.82 -11.45 1.38
CA ALA A 191 -9.28 -10.49 2.34
C ALA A 191 -10.01 -10.63 3.68
N VAL A 192 -9.25 -10.63 4.78
CA VAL A 192 -9.80 -10.68 6.14
C VAL A 192 -9.82 -9.27 6.72
N LEU A 193 -11.01 -8.73 6.97
CA LEU A 193 -11.15 -7.44 7.66
C LEU A 193 -10.65 -7.59 9.11
N LEU A 194 -9.57 -6.88 9.45
CA LEU A 194 -9.04 -6.84 10.81
C LEU A 194 -9.70 -5.74 11.65
N GLY A 195 -10.15 -4.67 10.99
CA GLY A 195 -10.85 -3.59 11.64
C GLY A 195 -10.85 -2.31 10.82
N GLU A 196 -11.28 -1.24 11.45
CA GLU A 196 -11.34 0.10 10.88
C GLU A 196 -10.66 1.11 11.81
N PHE A 197 -10.24 2.22 11.24
CA PHE A 197 -9.80 3.39 12.00
C PHE A 197 -10.26 4.67 11.33
N LYS A 198 -10.35 5.73 12.12
CA LYS A 198 -10.70 7.06 11.62
C LYS A 198 -9.47 7.96 11.58
N THR A 199 -9.26 8.60 10.44
CA THR A 199 -8.27 9.67 10.25
C THR A 199 -8.86 11.01 10.69
N CYS A 200 -9.39 11.80 9.75
CA CYS A 200 -10.20 12.99 9.99
C CYS A 200 -11.20 13.18 8.83
N ASP A 201 -12.11 14.13 8.95
CA ASP A 201 -13.23 14.37 8.01
C ASP A 201 -12.88 15.27 6.81
N ASN A 202 -11.60 15.58 6.59
CA ASN A 202 -11.16 16.35 5.43
C ASN A 202 -10.42 15.46 4.41
N TYR A 203 -11.09 15.13 3.30
CA TYR A 203 -10.59 14.24 2.26
C TYR A 203 -9.19 14.62 1.76
N ASN A 204 -8.98 15.90 1.43
CA ASN A 204 -7.73 16.41 0.86
C ASN A 204 -6.54 16.35 1.81
N HIS A 205 -6.77 16.02 3.08
CA HIS A 205 -5.75 15.96 4.13
C HIS A 205 -5.65 14.56 4.74
N CYS A 206 -6.75 13.81 4.79
CA CYS A 206 -6.89 12.63 5.64
C CYS A 206 -7.26 11.34 4.90
N ALA A 207 -7.41 11.37 3.58
CA ALA A 207 -7.46 10.15 2.78
C ALA A 207 -6.11 9.42 2.86
N VAL A 208 -6.13 8.09 3.09
CA VAL A 208 -4.94 7.24 3.13
C VAL A 208 -4.26 7.23 1.77
N THR A 209 -2.92 7.33 1.72
CA THR A 209 -2.14 7.34 0.46
C THR A 209 -0.89 6.46 0.49
N ALA A 210 -0.52 5.88 1.64
CA ALA A 210 0.54 4.88 1.75
C ALA A 210 0.52 4.22 3.14
N ALA A 211 1.17 3.07 3.30
CA ALA A 211 1.47 2.51 4.60
C ALA A 211 2.85 1.82 4.60
N ALA A 212 3.52 1.82 5.75
CA ALA A 212 4.81 1.14 5.89
C ALA A 212 5.03 0.61 7.30
N ILE A 213 5.90 -0.39 7.41
CA ILE A 213 6.38 -0.94 8.69
C ILE A 213 7.82 -0.50 8.95
N SER A 214 8.16 -0.22 10.21
CA SER A 214 9.52 0.16 10.60
C SER A 214 10.52 -0.99 10.40
N PRO A 215 11.83 -0.71 10.19
CA PRO A 215 12.84 -1.76 9.97
C PRO A 215 12.96 -2.78 11.12
N ASP A 216 12.71 -2.36 12.35
CA ASP A 216 12.68 -3.21 13.54
C ASP A 216 11.32 -3.92 13.74
N GLU A 217 10.40 -3.76 12.79
CA GLU A 217 9.03 -4.26 12.78
C GLU A 217 8.18 -3.87 14.00
N SER A 218 8.58 -2.85 14.76
CA SER A 218 7.88 -2.48 16.00
C SER A 218 6.72 -1.51 15.77
N LYS A 219 6.74 -0.77 14.67
CA LYS A 219 5.81 0.32 14.35
C LYS A 219 5.27 0.22 12.93
N VAL A 220 4.06 0.70 12.76
CA VAL A 220 3.41 0.91 11.47
C VAL A 220 3.11 2.39 11.35
N VAL A 221 3.30 2.93 10.15
CA VAL A 221 2.88 4.26 9.76
C VAL A 221 1.87 4.17 8.61
N VAL A 222 0.88 5.05 8.65
CA VAL A 222 -0.10 5.25 7.58
C VAL A 222 -0.03 6.72 7.19
N LEU A 223 0.26 6.96 5.92
CA LEU A 223 0.37 8.28 5.33
C LEU A 223 -0.99 8.72 4.79
N THR A 224 -1.27 10.00 4.95
CA THR A 224 -2.29 10.73 4.18
C THR A 224 -1.61 11.89 3.48
N HIS A 225 -2.36 12.68 2.70
CA HIS A 225 -1.80 13.81 1.94
C HIS A 225 -0.87 14.74 2.73
N ASP A 226 -1.16 14.99 4.02
CA ASP A 226 -0.32 15.86 4.85
C ASP A 226 -0.17 15.40 6.32
N LYS A 227 -0.58 14.17 6.66
CA LYS A 227 -0.46 13.63 8.03
C LYS A 227 0.13 12.24 8.02
N ILE A 228 0.75 11.90 9.14
CA ILE A 228 1.25 10.55 9.43
C ILE A 228 0.56 10.06 10.69
N PHE A 229 -0.11 8.93 10.57
CA PHE A 229 -0.67 8.19 11.70
C PHE A 229 0.29 7.05 12.02
N TYR A 230 0.58 6.80 13.30
CA TYR A 230 1.46 5.71 13.69
C TYR A 230 0.87 4.86 14.81
N SER A 231 1.25 3.58 14.82
CA SER A 231 0.86 2.64 15.86
C SER A 231 1.93 1.58 16.07
N LYS A 232 1.90 0.88 17.20
CA LYS A 232 2.73 -0.31 17.42
C LYS A 232 2.16 -1.46 16.59
N ILE A 233 3.02 -2.30 15.99
CA ILE A 233 2.58 -3.47 15.19
C ILE A 233 1.64 -4.39 15.99
N SER A 234 1.87 -4.51 17.31
CA SER A 234 1.03 -5.31 18.21
C SER A 234 -0.42 -4.85 18.19
N LYS A 235 -0.71 -3.56 17.97
CA LYS A 235 -2.08 -3.07 17.88
C LYS A 235 -2.71 -3.29 16.52
N VAL A 236 -1.92 -3.50 15.47
CA VAL A 236 -2.41 -3.71 14.09
C VAL A 236 -2.69 -5.20 13.83
N THR A 237 -2.01 -6.08 14.56
CA THR A 237 -2.00 -7.53 14.30
C THR A 237 -2.80 -8.37 15.29
N ILE A 238 -3.40 -7.75 16.31
CA ILE A 238 -4.31 -8.42 17.24
C ILE A 238 -5.71 -8.44 16.62
N SER A 239 -6.14 -9.64 16.22
CA SER A 239 -7.53 -10.03 16.00
C SER A 239 -7.99 -10.92 17.14
#